data_AF-A0A177BB85-F1
#
_entry.id   AF-A0A177BB85-F1
#
_cell.length_a   1.000
_cell.length_b   1.000
_cell.length_c   1.000
_cell.angle_alpha   90.00
_cell.angle_beta   90.00
_cell.angle_gamma   90.00
#
_symmetry.space_group_name_H-M   'P 1'
#
loop_
_entity.id
_entity.type
_entity.pdbx_description
1 polymer ?
#
loop_
_entity_poly.entity_id
_entity_poly.type
_entity_poly.pdbx_seq_one_letter_code
_entity_poly.pdbx_strand_id
1 'polypeptide(L)'
;MDDSKISYFSVACRDLNHSELILITRMHDEGKTLREIGEIMNPKTNRESRVHVKNPKTGCKRISYVRDDRNLIRIHEINRHMSLPELKNKWNVVASTSTVRRSKKPRLSVVNISKHLDFCTNHRSWSMDDWKNVIFSD
;
A
#
# COMPACT_ATOMS: atom_id res chain seq x y z
N MET A 1 -43.41 -2.48 -23.05
CA MET A 1 -42.46 -1.34 -23.10
C MET A 1 -41.47 -1.48 -21.97
N ASP A 2 -40.89 -2.66 -21.81
CA ASP A 2 -39.78 -3.23 -22.61
C ASP A 2 -38.44 -2.64 -22.21
N ASP A 3 -37.91 -3.30 -21.17
CA ASP A 3 -36.51 -3.44 -20.86
C ASP A 3 -35.68 -3.67 -22.13
N SER A 4 -34.92 -2.66 -22.53
CA SER A 4 -33.79 -2.85 -23.43
C SER A 4 -32.63 -1.92 -23.06
N LYS A 5 -31.99 -2.32 -21.96
CA LYS A 5 -30.54 -2.51 -21.86
C LYS A 5 -29.69 -1.43 -22.56
N ILE A 6 -29.40 -0.35 -21.86
CA ILE A 6 -28.17 0.42 -22.14
C ILE A 6 -27.00 -0.36 -21.54
N SER A 7 -26.52 -1.25 -22.39
CA SER A 7 -25.23 -1.91 -22.45
C SER A 7 -24.13 -1.15 -21.69
N TYR A 8 -23.72 -1.68 -20.54
CA TYR A 8 -22.47 -1.33 -19.88
C TYR A 8 -21.33 -1.72 -20.81
N PHE A 9 -20.73 -0.74 -21.52
CA PHE A 9 -19.52 -0.97 -22.29
C PHE A 9 -18.34 -0.14 -21.81
N SER A 10 -17.30 -0.91 -21.54
CA SER A 10 -15.98 -0.56 -21.03
C SER A 10 -15.23 0.39 -21.96
N VAL A 11 -15.19 1.67 -21.60
CA VAL A 11 -14.09 2.57 -21.94
C VAL A 11 -13.14 2.62 -20.74
N ALA A 12 -11.86 2.42 -21.01
CA ALA A 12 -10.69 2.78 -20.22
C ALA A 12 -10.79 2.99 -18.73
N CYS A 13 -10.77 1.87 -18.00
CA CYS A 13 -9.95 1.68 -16.80
C CYS A 13 -10.01 2.80 -15.80
N ARG A 14 -11.19 3.36 -15.64
CA ARG A 14 -11.60 4.28 -14.59
C ARG A 14 -13.09 4.06 -14.38
N ASP A 15 -13.48 3.91 -13.12
CA ASP A 15 -14.88 4.03 -12.76
C ASP A 15 -15.31 5.45 -13.18
N LEU A 16 -16.30 5.55 -14.08
CA LEU A 16 -16.87 6.84 -14.45
C LEU A 16 -17.52 7.45 -13.21
N ASN A 17 -17.13 8.68 -12.87
CA ASN A 17 -17.70 9.38 -11.74
C ASN A 17 -19.18 9.73 -12.03
N HIS A 18 -19.97 9.92 -10.99
CA HIS A 18 -21.39 10.26 -11.11
C HIS A 18 -21.62 11.49 -12.02
N SER A 19 -20.72 12.46 -11.97
CA SER A 19 -20.73 13.64 -12.85
C SER A 19 -20.48 13.31 -14.33
N GLU A 20 -19.62 12.34 -14.63
CA GLU A 20 -19.34 11.91 -16.00
C GLU A 20 -20.57 11.19 -16.58
N LEU A 21 -21.27 10.40 -15.76
CA LEU A 21 -22.53 9.77 -16.15
C LEU A 21 -23.61 10.81 -16.47
N ILE A 22 -23.78 11.83 -15.63
CA ILE A 22 -24.74 12.92 -15.87
C ILE A 22 -24.41 13.65 -17.17
N LEU A 23 -23.13 13.89 -17.44
CA LEU A 23 -22.68 14.58 -18.65
C LEU A 23 -22.93 13.76 -19.91
N ILE A 24 -22.68 12.45 -19.87
CA ILE A 24 -23.00 11.53 -20.98
C ILE A 24 -24.50 11.55 -21.28
N THR A 25 -25.35 11.47 -20.25
CA THR A 25 -26.80 11.51 -20.41
C THR A 25 -27.25 12.81 -21.06
N ARG A 26 -26.77 13.95 -20.56
CA ARG A 26 -27.11 15.26 -21.14
C ARG A 26 -26.68 15.37 -22.61
N MET A 27 -25.46 14.93 -22.94
CA MET A 27 -24.98 14.99 -24.33
C MET A 27 -25.78 14.10 -25.27
N HIS A 28 -26.25 12.95 -24.77
CA HIS A 28 -27.13 12.08 -25.53
C HIS A 28 -28.51 12.72 -25.78
N ASP A 29 -29.08 13.37 -24.77
CA ASP A 29 -30.36 14.09 -24.90
C ASP A 29 -30.25 15.29 -25.84
N GLU A 30 -29.07 15.91 -25.93
CA GLU A 30 -28.73 16.96 -26.92
C GLU A 30 -28.59 16.42 -28.36
N GLY A 31 -28.77 15.11 -28.58
CA GLY A 31 -28.66 14.47 -29.88
C GLY A 31 -27.23 14.24 -30.37
N LYS A 32 -26.22 14.39 -29.50
CA LYS A 32 -24.83 14.08 -29.86
C LYS A 32 -24.68 12.59 -30.04
N THR A 33 -23.97 12.23 -31.11
CA THR A 33 -23.68 10.83 -31.37
C THR A 33 -22.69 10.30 -30.33
N LEU A 34 -22.75 9.00 -30.04
CA LEU A 34 -21.84 8.36 -29.07
C LEU A 34 -20.36 8.54 -29.45
N ARG A 35 -20.05 8.72 -30.74
CA ARG A 35 -18.69 8.97 -31.24
C ARG A 35 -18.19 10.36 -30.83
N GLU A 36 -19.02 11.38 -30.96
CA GLU A 36 -18.70 12.74 -30.53
C GLU A 36 -18.55 12.81 -29.01
N ILE A 37 -19.43 12.13 -28.28
CA ILE A 37 -19.34 11.98 -26.82
C ILE A 37 -17.99 11.35 -26.42
N GLY A 38 -17.58 10.28 -27.10
CA GLY A 38 -16.32 9.60 -26.85
C GLY A 38 -15.09 10.46 -27.15
N GLU A 39 -15.12 11.26 -28.21
CA GLU A 39 -14.05 12.20 -28.57
C GLU A 39 -13.94 13.37 -27.59
N ILE A 40 -15.08 13.86 -27.09
CA ILE A 40 -15.14 14.91 -26.06
C ILE A 40 -14.64 14.39 -24.72
N MET A 41 -15.06 13.19 -24.30
CA MET A 41 -14.68 12.63 -23.01
C MET A 41 -13.26 12.07 -22.98
N ASN A 42 -12.74 11.61 -24.10
CA ASN A 42 -11.43 10.97 -24.16
C ASN A 42 -10.56 11.62 -25.26
N PRO A 43 -10.08 12.86 -25.06
CA PRO A 43 -9.16 13.50 -25.99
C PRO A 43 -7.93 12.61 -26.14
N LYS A 44 -7.75 12.04 -27.35
CA LYS A 44 -6.75 11.02 -27.70
C LYS A 44 -5.38 11.33 -27.08
N THR A 45 -5.11 10.71 -25.95
CA THR A 45 -3.76 10.49 -25.42
C THR A 45 -3.69 9.05 -24.92
N ASN A 46 -3.57 8.13 -25.88
CA ASN A 46 -3.01 6.77 -25.77
C ASN A 46 -3.00 6.14 -24.36
N ARG A 47 -4.13 5.70 -23.80
CA ARG A 47 -4.16 4.64 -22.75
C ARG A 47 -5.43 3.80 -22.85
N GLU A 48 -5.22 2.50 -23.05
CA GLU A 48 -6.21 1.47 -23.31
C GLU A 48 -7.23 1.20 -22.22
N SER A 49 -8.29 0.55 -22.69
CA SER A 49 -9.61 0.63 -22.12
C SER A 49 -9.96 -0.35 -20.98
N ARG A 50 -9.03 -0.91 -20.19
CA ARG A 50 -9.32 -2.08 -19.34
C ARG A 50 -10.46 -1.84 -18.32
N VAL A 51 -11.46 -2.69 -18.12
CA VAL A 51 -12.38 -2.54 -16.97
C VAL A 51 -11.57 -2.59 -15.66
N HIS A 52 -11.70 -1.60 -14.78
CA HIS A 52 -11.11 -1.64 -13.43
C HIS A 52 -11.97 -2.60 -12.58
N VAL A 53 -11.79 -3.91 -12.75
CA VAL A 53 -12.21 -4.85 -11.71
C VAL A 53 -11.46 -4.42 -10.45
N LYS A 54 -12.17 -4.06 -9.38
CA LYS A 54 -11.61 -3.82 -8.05
C LYS A 54 -11.12 -5.15 -7.47
N ASN A 55 -10.20 -5.80 -8.16
CA ASN A 55 -9.38 -6.83 -7.56
C ASN A 55 -8.68 -6.13 -6.40
N PRO A 56 -8.79 -6.64 -5.17
CA PRO A 56 -7.96 -6.14 -4.10
C PRO A 56 -6.53 -6.18 -4.64
N LYS A 57 -5.84 -5.05 -4.59
CA LYS A 57 -4.46 -4.97 -5.04
C LYS A 57 -3.65 -5.89 -4.13
N THR A 58 -3.51 -7.15 -4.52
CA THR A 58 -2.61 -8.06 -3.84
C THR A 58 -1.23 -7.50 -4.11
N GLY A 59 -0.54 -7.09 -3.04
CA GLY A 59 0.81 -6.56 -3.15
C GLY A 59 1.73 -7.53 -3.88
N CYS A 60 2.87 -7.03 -4.35
CA CYS A 60 3.90 -7.89 -4.93
C CYS A 60 4.23 -9.04 -3.96
N LYS A 61 4.33 -10.26 -4.50
CA LYS A 61 4.71 -11.44 -3.71
C LYS A 61 6.03 -11.17 -2.99
N ARG A 62 6.11 -11.59 -1.73
CA ARG A 62 7.35 -11.51 -0.93
C ARG A 62 8.44 -12.36 -1.59
N ILE A 63 9.67 -11.86 -1.52
CA ILE A 63 10.86 -12.56 -2.04
C ILE A 63 11.32 -13.65 -1.05
N SER A 64 11.12 -13.43 0.25
CA SER A 64 11.47 -14.35 1.33
C SER A 64 10.23 -15.05 1.92
N TYR A 65 10.43 -16.27 2.40
CA TYR A 65 9.47 -16.96 3.25
C TYR A 65 9.68 -16.59 4.72
N VAL A 66 8.68 -16.88 5.57
CA VAL A 66 8.74 -16.67 7.02
C VAL A 66 9.96 -17.38 7.66
N ARG A 67 10.32 -18.56 7.14
CA ARG A 67 11.50 -19.32 7.62
C ARG A 67 12.80 -18.56 7.35
N ASP A 68 12.91 -17.92 6.20
CA ASP A 68 14.09 -17.15 5.81
C ASP A 68 14.21 -15.91 6.68
N ASP A 69 13.10 -15.22 6.96
CA ASP A 69 13.08 -14.06 7.85
C ASP A 69 13.55 -14.44 9.27
N ARG A 70 13.10 -15.59 9.79
CA ARG A 70 13.58 -16.11 11.09
C ARG A 70 15.06 -16.45 11.07
N ASN A 71 15.55 -17.04 9.98
CA ASN A 71 16.97 -17.33 9.82
C ASN A 71 17.80 -16.04 9.78
N LEU A 72 17.33 -15.01 9.08
CA LEU A 72 17.97 -13.69 9.05
C LEU A 72 18.10 -13.08 10.44
N ILE A 73 17.00 -13.10 11.20
CA ILE A 73 16.97 -12.61 12.58
C ILE A 73 17.98 -13.40 13.43
N ARG A 74 17.99 -14.73 13.33
CA ARG A 74 18.92 -15.59 14.09
C ARG A 74 20.38 -15.27 13.77
N ILE A 75 20.75 -15.14 12.50
CA ILE A 75 22.13 -14.80 12.09
C ILE A 75 22.54 -13.43 12.64
N HIS A 76 21.64 -12.45 12.57
CA HIS A 76 21.89 -11.12 13.10
C HIS A 76 21.93 -11.09 14.64
N GLU A 77 21.18 -11.95 15.34
CA GLU A 77 21.23 -12.05 16.79
C GLU A 77 22.55 -12.66 17.29
N ILE A 78 23.07 -13.67 16.60
CA ILE A 78 24.37 -14.28 16.89
C ILE A 78 25.50 -13.26 16.73
N ASN A 79 25.47 -12.45 15.68
CA ASN A 79 26.44 -11.39 15.47
C ASN A 79 25.73 -10.09 15.06
N ARG A 80 25.38 -9.30 16.07
CA ARG A 80 24.68 -8.02 15.85
C ARG A 80 25.51 -7.04 15.04
N HIS A 81 26.84 -7.09 15.14
CA HIS A 81 27.75 -6.14 14.49
C HIS A 81 28.07 -6.49 13.04
N MET A 82 27.53 -7.60 12.53
CA MET A 82 27.67 -7.99 11.13
C MET A 82 27.15 -6.89 10.19
N SER A 83 27.91 -6.62 9.13
CA SER A 83 27.52 -5.65 8.13
C SER A 83 26.35 -6.15 7.28
N LEU A 84 25.58 -5.23 6.68
CA LEU A 84 24.45 -5.61 5.82
C LEU A 84 24.86 -6.50 4.63
N PRO A 85 26.00 -6.26 3.93
CA PRO A 85 26.45 -7.14 2.86
C PRO A 85 26.78 -8.55 3.34
N GLU A 86 27.47 -8.69 4.48
CA GLU A 86 27.77 -10.01 5.05
C GLU A 86 26.50 -10.76 5.46
N LEU A 87 25.57 -10.04 6.09
CA LEU A 87 24.28 -10.60 6.49
C LEU A 87 23.46 -11.05 5.28
N LYS A 88 23.46 -10.24 4.20
CA LYS A 88 22.85 -10.61 2.91
C LYS A 88 23.45 -11.91 2.37
N ASN A 89 24.78 -12.02 2.36
CA ASN A 89 25.49 -13.19 1.85
C ASN A 89 25.15 -14.46 2.65
N LYS A 90 24.84 -14.33 3.95
CA LYS A 90 24.42 -15.45 4.81
C LYS A 90 22.93 -15.78 4.77
N TRP A 91 22.08 -14.87 4.26
CA TRP A 91 20.62 -15.03 4.29
C TRP A 91 20.11 -16.09 3.29
N ASN A 92 20.92 -16.56 2.34
CA ASN A 92 20.54 -17.53 1.30
C ASN A 92 19.28 -17.16 0.49
N VAL A 93 18.92 -15.87 0.46
CA VAL A 93 17.83 -15.32 -0.34
C VAL A 93 18.41 -14.25 -1.28
N VAL A 94 18.06 -14.33 -2.57
CA VAL A 94 18.45 -13.32 -3.56
C VAL A 94 17.63 -12.06 -3.33
N ALA A 95 18.16 -11.17 -2.49
CA ALA A 95 17.50 -9.93 -2.12
C ALA A 95 18.44 -8.72 -2.21
N SER A 96 17.85 -7.53 -2.34
CA SER A 96 18.60 -6.28 -2.22
C SER A 96 19.04 -6.03 -0.78
N THR A 97 20.10 -5.24 -0.58
CA THR A 97 20.54 -4.83 0.76
C THR A 97 19.46 -4.01 1.49
N SER A 98 18.64 -3.27 0.75
CA SER A 98 17.52 -2.51 1.33
C SER A 98 16.41 -3.43 1.85
N THR A 99 16.15 -4.55 1.17
CA THR A 99 15.23 -5.59 1.65
C THR A 99 15.72 -6.19 2.97
N VAL A 100 17.00 -6.58 3.05
CA VAL A 100 17.62 -7.11 4.28
C VAL A 100 17.48 -6.11 5.44
N ARG A 101 17.72 -4.82 5.16
CA ARG A 101 17.62 -3.75 6.16
C ARG A 101 16.18 -3.57 6.67
N ARG A 102 15.16 -3.74 5.82
CA ARG A 102 13.75 -3.63 6.21
C ARG A 102 13.28 -4.82 7.05
N SER A 103 13.83 -6.01 6.79
CA SER A 103 13.49 -7.23 7.53
C SER A 103 14.10 -7.28 8.94
N LYS A 104 15.09 -6.42 9.25
CA LYS A 104 15.67 -6.34 10.60
C LYS A 104 14.96 -5.30 11.46
N LYS A 105 14.88 -5.57 12.76
CA LYS A 105 14.51 -4.54 13.73
C LYS A 105 15.60 -3.44 13.72
N PRO A 106 15.22 -2.16 13.53
CA PRO A 106 16.20 -1.08 13.55
C PRO A 106 16.89 -1.03 14.91
N ARG A 107 18.20 -0.74 14.90
CA ARG A 107 18.93 -0.44 16.13
C ARG A 107 18.44 0.92 16.62
N LEU A 108 18.04 0.99 17.89
CA LEU A 108 17.71 2.27 18.51
C LEU A 108 18.99 3.09 18.68
N SER A 109 18.90 4.39 18.42
CA SER A 109 19.98 5.33 18.78
C SER A 109 20.06 5.48 20.30
N VAL A 110 21.22 5.90 20.80
CA VAL A 110 21.40 6.19 22.24
C VAL A 110 20.36 7.19 22.74
N VAL A 111 20.05 8.20 21.91
CA VAL A 111 19.01 9.21 22.20
C VAL A 111 17.62 8.57 22.34
N ASN A 112 17.24 7.68 21.42
CA ASN A 112 15.93 7.02 21.48
C ASN A 112 15.85 6.06 22.67
N ILE A 113 16.95 5.37 23.00
CA ILE A 113 17.04 4.54 24.20
C ILE A 113 16.79 5.39 25.44
N SER A 114 17.47 6.53 25.58
CA SER A 114 17.26 7.46 26.71
C SER A 114 15.81 7.89 26.81
N LYS A 115 15.22 8.41 25.73
CA LYS A 115 13.82 8.88 25.73
C LYS A 115 12.83 7.79 26.15
N HIS A 116 13.03 6.56 25.67
CA HIS A 116 12.18 5.44 26.06
C HIS A 116 12.36 5.10 27.54
N LEU A 117 13.60 5.09 28.04
CA LEU A 117 13.86 4.86 29.47
C LEU A 117 13.28 5.96 30.35
N ASP A 118 13.41 7.22 29.95
CA ASP A 118 12.85 8.38 30.65
C ASP A 118 11.34 8.27 30.73
N PHE A 119 10.68 7.94 29.61
CA PHE A 119 9.24 7.67 29.59
C PHE A 119 8.86 6.54 30.54
N CYS A 120 9.48 5.37 30.42
CA CYS A 120 9.20 4.23 31.29
C CYS A 120 9.43 4.53 32.78
N THR A 121 10.44 5.35 33.10
CA THR A 121 10.78 5.71 34.48
C THR A 121 9.74 6.69 35.05
N ASN A 122 9.40 7.73 34.29
CA ASN A 122 8.42 8.75 34.69
C ASN A 122 7.00 8.18 34.86
N HIS A 123 6.71 7.08 34.17
CA HIS A 123 5.39 6.44 34.13
C HIS A 123 5.37 5.09 34.85
N ARG A 124 6.42 4.79 35.63
CA ARG A 124 6.58 3.49 36.32
C ARG A 124 5.47 3.20 37.32
N SER A 125 4.93 4.24 37.96
CA SER A 125 3.88 4.14 38.98
C SER A 125 2.47 4.29 38.41
N TRP A 126 2.30 4.33 37.09
CA TRP A 126 0.98 4.44 36.48
C TRP A 126 0.11 3.24 36.81
N SER A 127 -1.08 3.55 37.32
CA SER A 127 -2.14 2.60 37.57
C SER A 127 -2.91 2.29 36.28
N MET A 128 -3.78 1.27 36.33
CA MET A 128 -4.66 0.97 35.21
C MET A 128 -5.58 2.13 34.84
N ASP A 129 -5.94 3.00 35.79
CA ASP A 129 -6.79 4.16 35.52
C ASP A 129 -6.02 5.27 34.79
N ASP A 130 -4.73 5.43 35.07
CA ASP A 130 -3.87 6.35 34.33
C ASP A 130 -3.73 5.93 32.87
N TRP A 131 -3.55 4.63 32.61
CA TRP A 131 -3.47 4.08 31.26
C TRP A 131 -4.76 4.26 30.44
N LYS A 132 -5.93 4.30 31.08
CA LYS A 132 -7.22 4.54 30.38
C LYS A 132 -7.31 5.94 29.78
N ASN A 133 -6.56 6.90 30.32
CA ASN A 133 -6.55 8.28 29.83
C ASN A 133 -5.55 8.49 28.69
N VAL A 134 -4.75 7.46 28.35
CA VAL A 134 -3.76 7.53 27.27
C VAL A 134 -4.44 7.27 25.93
N ILE A 135 -4.31 8.20 25.00
CA ILE A 135 -4.78 8.05 23.63
C ILE A 135 -3.59 7.68 22.74
N PHE A 136 -3.70 6.55 22.04
CA PHE A 136 -2.72 6.11 21.04
C PHE A 136 -3.21 6.42 19.63
N SER A 137 -2.34 6.95 18.77
CA SER A 137 -2.57 7.09 17.32
C SER A 137 -1.35 6.59 16.54
N ASP A 138 -1.58 5.93 15.40
CA ASP A 138 -0.58 5.45 14.44
C ASP A 138 -0.64 6.27 13.14
#